data_AF-A0A949CPS4-F1
#
_entry.id   AF-A0A949CPS4-F1
#
_cell.length_a   1.000
_cell.length_b   1.000
_cell.length_c   1.000
_cell.angle_alpha   90.00
_cell.angle_beta   90.00
_cell.angle_gamma   90.00
#
_symmetry.space_group_name_H-M   'P 1'
#
loop_
_entity.id
_entity.type
_entity.pdbx_description
1 polymer ?
#
loop_
_entity_poly.entity_id
_entity_poly.type
_entity_poly.pdbx_seq_one_letter_code
_entity_poly.pdbx_strand_id
1 'polypeptide(L)'
;DAIRDFTLERVNKAPASFDPQKLLAFQTRWMNQLDTKKKVAMVLPYLQKAGWVSQPPPCDIANYLNQIVVAAGDRIKVAGDILQFDELFSDDNSFAIDQEAYAKKCKADPSVVEAVRDFCNVIHDSENLGQSEFEPVLKSFVEQRGIKLGNFMAGLRIALTGKTTGLTLFDYLTIFGKQRAIARIQRVLHQNVA
;
A
#
# COMPACT_ATOMS: atom_id res chain seq x y z
N ASP A 1 15.25 -17.70 27.40
CA ASP A 1 15.23 -19.13 27.03
C ASP A 1 16.56 -19.64 26.53
N ALA A 2 17.04 -19.20 25.35
CA ALA A 2 18.30 -19.70 24.79
C ALA A 2 19.51 -19.58 25.74
N ILE A 3 19.67 -18.47 26.48
CA ILE A 3 20.76 -18.30 27.47
C ILE A 3 20.69 -19.36 28.59
N ARG A 4 19.48 -19.72 29.03
CA ARG A 4 19.27 -20.68 30.11
C ARG A 4 19.55 -22.11 29.67
N ASP A 5 19.20 -22.44 28.43
CA ASP A 5 19.20 -23.81 27.92
C ASP A 5 20.43 -24.13 27.03
N PHE A 6 21.34 -23.16 26.86
CA PHE A 6 22.54 -23.29 26.03
C PHE A 6 23.61 -24.12 26.74
N THR A 7 24.12 -25.14 26.04
CA THR A 7 25.32 -25.88 26.44
C THR A 7 26.13 -26.27 25.19
N LEU A 8 27.44 -26.47 25.35
CA LEU A 8 28.32 -26.81 24.22
C LEU A 8 28.05 -28.21 23.66
N GLU A 9 27.56 -29.13 24.49
CA GLU A 9 27.23 -30.51 24.10
C GLU A 9 26.10 -30.57 23.05
N ARG A 10 25.24 -29.54 23.00
CA ARG A 10 24.12 -29.44 22.05
C ARG A 10 24.50 -28.81 20.71
N VAL A 11 25.76 -28.40 20.53
CA VAL A 11 26.26 -27.82 19.28
C VAL A 11 26.55 -28.95 18.28
N ASN A 12 25.81 -28.97 17.17
CA ASN A 12 26.03 -29.93 16.10
C ASN A 12 27.36 -29.63 15.38
N LYS A 13 28.15 -30.69 15.11
CA LYS A 13 29.42 -30.61 14.38
C LYS A 13 29.26 -30.59 12.85
N ALA A 14 28.07 -30.90 12.34
CA ALA A 14 27.76 -30.82 10.92
C ALA A 14 27.82 -29.35 10.42
N PRO A 15 28.19 -29.11 9.16
CA PRO A 15 28.19 -27.77 8.58
C PRO A 15 26.82 -27.11 8.67
N ALA A 16 26.75 -25.91 9.23
CA ALA A 16 25.54 -25.10 9.24
C ALA A 16 25.41 -24.36 7.91
N SER A 17 24.46 -24.78 7.06
CA SER A 17 24.13 -24.05 5.83
C SER A 17 23.23 -22.86 6.13
N PHE A 18 23.52 -21.72 5.49
CA PHE A 18 22.63 -20.56 5.53
C PHE A 18 21.36 -20.83 4.71
N ASP A 19 20.20 -20.61 5.32
CA ASP A 19 18.89 -20.75 4.68
C ASP A 19 18.13 -19.42 4.78
N PRO A 20 18.06 -18.64 3.67
CA PRO A 20 17.33 -17.37 3.64
C PRO A 20 15.83 -17.51 3.93
N GLN A 21 15.20 -18.61 3.51
CA GLN A 21 13.76 -18.84 3.73
C GLN A 21 13.49 -19.09 5.21
N LYS A 22 14.33 -19.90 5.86
CA LYS A 22 14.27 -20.12 7.29
C LYS A 22 14.50 -18.82 8.06
N LEU A 23 15.50 -18.02 7.68
CA LEU A 23 15.74 -16.72 8.29
C LEU A 23 14.49 -15.82 8.18
N LEU A 24 13.92 -15.70 6.97
CA LEU A 24 12.74 -14.87 6.74
C LEU A 24 11.53 -15.36 7.54
N ALA A 25 11.34 -16.68 7.67
CA ALA A 25 10.29 -17.25 8.50
C ALA A 25 10.45 -16.88 9.99
N PHE A 26 11.68 -16.94 10.51
CA PHE A 26 11.99 -16.47 11.87
C PHE A 26 11.72 -14.97 12.02
N GLN A 27 12.19 -14.15 11.09
CA GLN A 27 11.98 -12.70 11.13
C GLN A 27 10.49 -12.33 11.08
N THR A 28 9.74 -12.95 10.18
CA THR A 28 8.28 -12.74 10.05
C THR A 28 7.57 -13.08 11.37
N ARG A 29 7.92 -14.22 11.99
CA ARG A 29 7.34 -14.62 13.29
C ARG A 29 7.59 -13.58 14.38
N TRP A 30 8.78 -12.99 14.43
CA TRP A 30 9.11 -11.96 15.42
C TRP A 30 8.46 -10.63 15.08
N MET A 31 8.47 -10.22 13.81
CA MET A 31 7.81 -9.00 13.35
C MET A 31 6.32 -9.02 13.69
N ASN A 32 5.65 -10.16 13.52
CA ASN A 32 4.22 -10.30 13.84
C ASN A 32 3.90 -10.19 15.34
N GLN A 33 4.86 -10.44 16.23
CA GLN A 33 4.69 -10.29 17.68
C GLN A 33 4.91 -8.87 18.19
N LEU A 34 5.48 -7.98 17.36
CA LEU A 34 5.70 -6.60 17.75
C LEU A 34 4.40 -5.81 17.74
N ASP A 35 4.24 -4.93 18.72
CA ASP A 35 3.21 -3.90 18.67
C ASP A 35 3.47 -2.91 17.54
N THR A 36 2.40 -2.28 17.04
CA THR A 36 2.48 -1.37 15.90
C THR A 36 3.41 -0.18 16.14
N LYS A 37 3.52 0.32 17.38
CA LYS A 37 4.40 1.46 17.68
C LYS A 37 5.87 1.08 17.49
N LYS A 38 6.27 -0.12 17.93
CA LYS A 38 7.62 -0.65 17.66
C LYS A 38 7.86 -0.86 16.18
N LYS A 39 6.89 -1.40 15.44
CA LYS A 39 7.00 -1.54 13.99
C LYS A 39 7.25 -0.20 13.31
N VAL A 40 6.48 0.85 13.66
CA VAL A 40 6.66 2.22 13.14
C VAL A 40 8.07 2.74 13.42
N ALA A 41 8.56 2.58 14.65
CA ALA A 41 9.92 2.99 15.00
C ALA A 41 11.00 2.23 14.20
N MET A 42 10.77 0.95 13.90
CA MET A 42 11.69 0.13 13.13
C MET A 42 11.73 0.47 11.63
N VAL A 43 10.60 0.85 11.02
CA VAL A 43 10.54 1.18 9.58
C VAL A 43 11.08 2.57 9.27
N LEU A 44 10.97 3.53 10.20
CA LEU A 44 11.37 4.93 10.00
C LEU A 44 12.83 5.09 9.50
N PRO A 45 13.85 4.40 10.07
CA PRO A 45 15.22 4.51 9.58
C PRO A 45 15.40 4.07 8.12
N TYR A 46 14.59 3.13 7.62
CA TYR A 46 14.65 2.70 6.23
C TYR A 46 14.12 3.78 5.29
N LEU A 47 13.02 4.42 5.67
CA LEU A 47 12.44 5.54 4.93
C LEU A 47 13.37 6.75 4.89
N GLN A 48 14.05 7.04 5.99
CA GLN A 48 15.05 8.12 6.04
C GLN A 48 16.26 7.82 5.16
N LYS A 49 16.76 6.58 5.17
CA LYS A 49 17.84 6.14 4.27
C LYS A 49 17.43 6.19 2.79
N ALA A 50 16.16 5.95 2.49
CA ALA A 50 15.62 6.08 1.14
C ALA A 50 15.34 7.55 0.74
N GLY A 51 15.47 8.51 1.66
CA GLY A 51 15.19 9.92 1.41
C GLY A 51 13.69 10.28 1.37
N TRP A 52 12.82 9.38 1.83
CA TRP A 52 11.36 9.55 1.78
C TRP A 52 10.78 10.22 3.03
N VAL A 53 11.57 10.25 4.11
CA VAL A 53 11.24 10.96 5.35
C VAL A 53 12.48 11.74 5.79
N SER A 54 12.29 12.98 6.22
CA SER A 54 13.38 13.84 6.67
C SER A 54 14.00 13.39 8.00
N GLN A 55 15.18 13.94 8.29
CA GLN A 55 15.85 13.88 9.58
C GLN A 55 16.07 15.32 10.09
N PRO A 56 15.39 15.76 11.18
CA PRO A 56 14.42 15.03 11.98
C PRO A 56 13.09 14.73 11.24
N PRO A 57 12.33 13.71 11.67
CA PRO A 57 11.03 13.40 11.09
C PRO A 57 10.00 14.52 11.34
N PRO A 58 9.03 14.74 10.41
CA PRO A 58 7.89 15.62 10.65
C PRO A 58 7.03 15.14 11.84
N CYS A 59 6.34 16.06 12.52
CA CYS A 59 5.57 15.76 13.74
C CYS A 59 4.44 14.73 13.52
N ASP A 60 3.81 14.75 12.34
CA ASP A 60 2.66 13.93 11.96
C ASP A 60 3.05 12.58 11.34
N ILE A 61 4.33 12.38 11.00
CA ILE A 61 4.78 11.19 10.27
C ILE A 61 4.48 9.90 11.03
N ALA A 62 4.53 9.91 12.37
CA ALA A 62 4.27 8.72 13.17
C ALA A 62 2.84 8.20 12.99
N ASN A 63 1.86 9.08 12.89
CA ASN A 63 0.46 8.71 12.64
C ASN A 63 0.27 8.20 11.21
N TYR A 64 0.92 8.85 10.24
CA TYR A 64 0.91 8.40 8.84
C TYR A 64 1.51 7.00 8.69
N LEU A 65 2.70 6.76 9.26
CA LEU A 65 3.35 5.45 9.24
C LEU A 65 2.56 4.38 9.97
N ASN A 66 1.86 4.73 11.06
CA ASN A 66 1.00 3.79 11.76
C ASN A 66 -0.10 3.27 10.83
N GLN A 67 -0.80 4.15 10.11
CA GLN A 67 -1.84 3.74 9.14
C GLN A 67 -1.27 2.81 8.07
N ILE A 68 -0.08 3.11 7.52
CA ILE A 68 0.58 2.28 6.51
C ILE A 68 0.94 0.91 7.09
N VAL A 69 1.54 0.86 8.28
CA VAL A 69 1.96 -0.40 8.92
C VAL A 69 0.75 -1.28 9.25
N VAL A 70 -0.35 -0.68 9.72
CA VAL A 70 -1.61 -1.40 9.98
C VAL A 70 -2.20 -1.95 8.69
N ALA A 71 -2.32 -1.12 7.65
CA ALA A 71 -2.87 -1.53 6.35
C ALA A 71 -2.01 -2.61 5.65
N ALA A 72 -0.69 -2.50 5.77
CA ALA A 72 0.24 -3.46 5.19
C ALA A 72 0.17 -4.82 5.92
N GLY A 73 0.00 -4.81 7.25
CA GLY A 73 -0.17 -6.02 8.06
C GLY A 73 0.97 -7.02 7.86
N ASP A 74 0.62 -8.27 7.54
CA ASP A 74 1.57 -9.38 7.29
C ASP A 74 2.44 -9.20 6.04
N ARG A 75 2.21 -8.14 5.24
CA ARG A 75 3.09 -7.80 4.12
C ARG A 75 4.43 -7.21 4.59
N ILE A 76 4.50 -6.64 5.80
CA ILE A 76 5.75 -6.19 6.41
C ILE A 76 6.32 -7.33 7.27
N LYS A 77 7.18 -8.15 6.66
CA LYS A 77 7.86 -9.29 7.31
C LYS A 77 9.16 -8.85 7.99
N VAL A 78 9.81 -7.85 7.42
CA VAL A 78 10.97 -7.15 7.96
C VAL A 78 10.80 -5.64 7.77
N ALA A 79 11.50 -4.84 8.58
CA ALA A 79 11.33 -3.38 8.56
C ALA A 79 11.60 -2.73 7.18
N GLY A 80 12.47 -3.33 6.38
CA GLY A 80 12.76 -2.85 5.01
C GLY A 80 11.62 -3.03 4.02
N ASP A 81 10.63 -3.89 4.30
CA ASP A 81 9.50 -4.13 3.40
C ASP A 81 8.60 -2.90 3.21
N ILE A 82 8.69 -1.90 4.11
CA ILE A 82 8.02 -0.62 3.95
C ILE A 82 8.36 0.07 2.63
N LEU A 83 9.56 -0.20 2.09
CA LEU A 83 10.04 0.38 0.84
C LEU A 83 9.30 -0.16 -0.39
N GLN A 84 8.47 -1.19 -0.26
CA GLN A 84 7.63 -1.70 -1.35
C GLN A 84 6.41 -0.81 -1.62
N PHE A 85 6.10 0.12 -0.71
CA PHE A 85 4.96 1.04 -0.76
C PHE A 85 5.39 2.48 -1.12
N ASP A 86 6.34 2.62 -2.05
CA ASP A 86 6.86 3.92 -2.51
C ASP A 86 5.78 4.87 -3.02
N GLU A 87 4.66 4.36 -3.53
CA GLU A 87 3.53 5.17 -3.97
C GLU A 87 2.93 6.03 -2.85
N LEU A 88 3.11 5.62 -1.58
CA LEU A 88 2.62 6.35 -0.40
C LEU A 88 3.53 7.53 -0.04
N PHE A 89 4.78 7.52 -0.50
CA PHE A 89 5.78 8.55 -0.21
C PHE A 89 6.14 9.41 -1.43
N SER A 90 5.71 8.98 -2.62
CA SER A 90 5.92 9.71 -3.86
C SER A 90 5.08 10.98 -3.94
N ASP A 91 5.65 11.99 -4.60
CA ASP A 91 4.93 13.22 -4.96
C ASP A 91 3.76 12.91 -5.91
N ASP A 92 2.62 13.53 -5.62
CA ASP A 92 1.35 13.21 -6.28
C ASP A 92 1.33 13.61 -7.76
N ASN A 93 2.21 14.55 -8.15
CA ASN A 93 2.36 15.04 -9.52
C ASN A 93 3.44 14.30 -10.32
N SER A 94 4.19 13.39 -9.68
CA SER A 94 5.31 12.71 -10.34
C SER A 94 5.44 11.20 -10.04
N PHE A 95 4.56 10.61 -9.22
CA PHE A 95 4.59 9.15 -9.00
C PHE A 95 4.53 8.36 -10.31
N ALA A 96 5.25 7.24 -10.35
CA ALA A 96 5.38 6.38 -11.52
C ALA A 96 4.09 5.61 -11.79
N ILE A 97 3.74 5.45 -13.07
CA ILE A 97 2.56 4.72 -13.53
C ILE A 97 3.06 3.56 -14.38
N ASP A 98 2.62 2.35 -14.06
CA ASP A 98 2.75 1.18 -14.92
C ASP A 98 1.93 1.39 -16.19
N GLN A 99 2.61 1.88 -17.24
CA GLN A 99 1.99 2.26 -18.50
C GLN A 99 1.38 1.06 -19.23
N GLU A 100 1.98 -0.13 -19.11
CA GLU A 100 1.44 -1.34 -19.72
C GLU A 100 0.13 -1.74 -19.03
N ALA A 101 0.12 -1.75 -17.70
CA ALA A 101 -1.10 -2.02 -16.94
C ALA A 101 -2.18 -0.97 -17.21
N TYR A 102 -1.82 0.31 -17.24
CA TYR A 102 -2.74 1.40 -17.55
C TYR A 102 -3.35 1.23 -18.95
N ALA A 103 -2.54 0.92 -19.95
CA ALA A 103 -3.02 0.66 -21.31
C ALA A 103 -4.01 -0.51 -21.35
N LYS A 104 -3.67 -1.63 -20.69
CA LYS A 104 -4.46 -2.88 -20.72
C LYS A 104 -5.72 -2.85 -19.86
N LYS A 105 -5.72 -2.13 -18.74
CA LYS A 105 -6.79 -2.14 -17.75
C LYS A 105 -7.67 -0.89 -17.76
N CYS A 106 -7.14 0.23 -18.26
CA CYS A 106 -7.87 1.50 -18.35
C CYS A 106 -8.13 1.88 -19.80
N LYS A 107 -7.08 2.07 -20.63
CA LYS A 107 -7.26 2.58 -22.01
C LYS A 107 -7.97 1.60 -22.94
N ALA A 108 -7.88 0.29 -22.68
CA ALA A 108 -8.55 -0.73 -23.46
C ALA A 108 -10.09 -0.63 -23.40
N ASP A 109 -10.64 0.02 -22.37
CA ASP A 109 -12.08 0.17 -22.17
C ASP A 109 -12.39 1.60 -21.65
N PRO A 110 -12.78 2.55 -22.52
CA PRO A 110 -13.08 3.92 -22.14
C PRO A 110 -14.13 4.04 -21.03
N SER A 111 -15.07 3.09 -20.94
CA SER A 111 -16.10 3.09 -19.89
C SER A 111 -15.51 2.95 -18.49
N VAL A 112 -14.38 2.23 -18.35
CA VAL A 112 -13.64 2.12 -17.08
C VAL A 112 -13.05 3.45 -16.68
N VAL A 113 -12.44 4.19 -17.62
CA VAL A 113 -11.86 5.51 -17.36
C VAL A 113 -12.94 6.49 -16.94
N GLU A 114 -14.08 6.52 -17.65
CA GLU A 114 -15.21 7.37 -17.31
C GLU A 114 -15.80 7.03 -15.95
N ALA A 115 -16.00 5.74 -15.65
CA ALA A 115 -16.53 5.33 -14.36
C ALA A 115 -15.58 5.64 -13.20
N VAL A 116 -14.27 5.44 -13.36
CA VAL A 116 -13.29 5.80 -12.32
C VAL A 116 -13.28 7.32 -12.10
N ARG A 117 -13.40 8.11 -13.17
CA ARG A 117 -13.54 9.58 -13.06
C ARG A 117 -14.81 9.97 -12.31
N ASP A 118 -15.95 9.36 -12.65
CA ASP A 118 -17.23 9.67 -12.03
C ASP A 118 -17.30 9.20 -10.57
N PHE A 119 -16.57 8.14 -10.22
CA PHE A 119 -16.45 7.68 -8.83
C PHE A 119 -15.71 8.70 -7.95
N CYS A 120 -14.91 9.62 -8.50
CA CYS A 120 -14.36 10.74 -7.74
C CYS A 120 -15.46 11.60 -7.12
N ASN A 121 -16.59 11.79 -7.81
CA ASN A 121 -17.72 12.54 -7.27
C ASN A 121 -18.34 11.80 -6.09
N VAL A 122 -18.47 10.46 -6.20
CA VAL A 122 -18.95 9.63 -5.08
C VAL A 122 -18.03 9.75 -3.85
N ILE A 123 -16.71 9.74 -4.06
CA ILE A 123 -15.72 9.94 -2.97
C ILE A 123 -15.84 11.36 -2.38
N HIS A 124 -16.04 12.37 -3.23
CA HIS A 124 -16.14 13.77 -2.83
C HIS A 124 -17.41 14.02 -1.98
N ASP A 125 -18.55 13.56 -2.48
CA ASP A 125 -19.88 13.85 -1.93
C ASP A 125 -20.21 12.99 -0.70
N SER A 126 -19.56 11.84 -0.55
CA SER A 126 -19.77 10.99 0.62
C SER A 126 -19.17 11.64 1.86
N GLU A 127 -19.97 12.05 2.84
CA GLU A 127 -19.46 12.59 4.11
C GLU A 127 -18.68 11.52 4.90
N ASN A 128 -19.24 10.31 5.01
CA ASN A 128 -18.71 9.18 5.78
C ASN A 128 -18.55 7.92 4.92
N LEU A 129 -17.61 7.93 3.97
CA LEU A 129 -17.20 6.71 3.27
C LEU A 129 -16.26 5.90 4.16
N GLY A 130 -16.81 5.24 5.17
CA GLY A 130 -16.06 4.38 6.08
C GLY A 130 -15.75 3.01 5.49
N GLN A 131 -15.04 2.18 6.27
CA GLN A 131 -14.58 0.86 5.81
C GLN A 131 -15.75 -0.07 5.46
N SER A 132 -16.82 -0.04 6.27
CA SER A 132 -18.03 -0.85 6.08
C SER A 132 -18.86 -0.40 4.89
N GLU A 133 -18.81 0.89 4.55
CA GLU A 133 -19.63 1.50 3.51
C GLU A 133 -18.94 1.48 2.15
N PHE A 134 -17.61 1.51 2.12
CA PHE A 134 -16.83 1.64 0.89
C PHE A 134 -17.13 0.54 -0.13
N GLU A 135 -17.07 -0.72 0.28
CA GLU A 135 -17.27 -1.85 -0.64
C GLU A 135 -18.71 -1.94 -1.17
N PRO A 136 -19.77 -1.80 -0.34
CA PRO A 136 -21.15 -1.71 -0.83
C PRO A 136 -21.38 -0.56 -1.82
N VAL A 137 -20.89 0.65 -1.51
CA VAL A 137 -21.04 1.83 -2.38
C VAL A 137 -20.34 1.62 -3.71
N LEU A 138 -19.10 1.12 -3.68
CA LEU A 138 -18.33 0.82 -4.88
C LEU A 138 -19.04 -0.22 -5.75
N LYS A 139 -19.50 -1.33 -5.17
CA LYS A 139 -20.20 -2.39 -5.91
C LYS A 139 -21.48 -1.88 -6.55
N SER A 140 -22.31 -1.15 -5.81
CA SER A 140 -23.55 -0.57 -6.33
C SER A 140 -23.29 0.39 -7.47
N PHE A 141 -22.29 1.26 -7.34
CA PHE A 141 -21.87 2.19 -8.40
C PHE A 141 -21.44 1.44 -9.67
N VAL A 142 -20.60 0.41 -9.53
CA VAL A 142 -20.12 -0.40 -10.66
C VAL A 142 -21.27 -1.13 -11.37
N GLU A 143 -22.19 -1.72 -10.61
CA GLU A 143 -23.34 -2.44 -11.16
C GLU A 143 -24.25 -1.50 -11.97
N GLN A 144 -24.54 -0.30 -11.46
CA GLN A 144 -25.35 0.70 -12.16
C GLN A 144 -24.71 1.14 -13.49
N ARG A 145 -23.38 1.11 -13.58
CA ARG A 145 -22.62 1.44 -14.79
C ARG A 145 -22.48 0.28 -15.77
N GLY A 146 -22.89 -0.95 -15.39
CA GLY A 146 -22.76 -2.13 -16.23
C GLY A 146 -21.31 -2.57 -16.48
N ILE A 147 -20.38 -2.17 -15.60
CA ILE A 147 -18.95 -2.45 -15.75
C ILE A 147 -18.56 -3.68 -14.94
N LYS A 148 -17.61 -4.47 -15.43
CA LYS A 148 -17.05 -5.57 -14.65
C LYS A 148 -16.27 -5.04 -13.45
N LEU A 149 -16.67 -5.44 -12.23
CA LEU A 149 -16.03 -5.04 -10.97
C LEU A 149 -14.51 -5.15 -10.96
N GLY A 150 -13.97 -6.26 -11.47
CA GLY A 150 -12.51 -6.45 -11.53
C GLY A 150 -11.79 -5.42 -12.43
N ASN A 151 -12.43 -4.97 -13.52
CA ASN A 151 -11.86 -3.96 -14.40
C ASN A 151 -11.89 -2.59 -13.72
N PHE A 152 -13.02 -2.23 -13.10
CA PHE A 152 -13.14 -0.99 -12.34
C PHE A 152 -12.13 -0.91 -11.19
N MET A 153 -12.02 -1.96 -10.37
CA MET A 153 -11.08 -1.99 -9.25
C MET A 153 -9.62 -1.89 -9.71
N ALA A 154 -9.28 -2.53 -10.83
CA ALA A 154 -7.95 -2.41 -11.42
C ALA A 154 -7.68 -0.98 -11.90
N GLY A 155 -8.65 -0.37 -12.59
CA GLY A 155 -8.54 1.01 -13.06
C GLY A 155 -8.40 2.02 -11.92
N LEU A 156 -9.23 1.90 -10.89
CA LEU A 156 -9.16 2.74 -9.69
C LEU A 156 -7.83 2.58 -8.95
N ARG A 157 -7.31 1.35 -8.82
CA ARG A 157 -6.00 1.13 -8.18
C ARG A 157 -4.87 1.80 -8.96
N ILE A 158 -4.82 1.62 -10.28
CA ILE A 158 -3.80 2.23 -11.13
C ILE A 158 -3.91 3.76 -11.05
N ALA A 159 -5.12 4.31 -11.06
CA ALA A 159 -5.33 5.75 -10.95
C ALA A 159 -4.86 6.32 -9.60
N LEU A 160 -4.99 5.56 -8.51
CA LEU A 160 -4.55 5.97 -7.16
C LEU A 160 -3.04 5.78 -6.90
N THR A 161 -2.46 4.73 -7.47
CA THR A 161 -1.15 4.21 -7.03
C THR A 161 -0.13 4.08 -8.15
N GLY A 162 -0.58 4.11 -9.41
CA GLY A 162 0.24 3.76 -10.56
C GLY A 162 0.55 2.26 -10.68
N LYS A 163 0.03 1.42 -9.79
CA LYS A 163 0.35 0.00 -9.68
C LYS A 163 -0.88 -0.90 -9.81
N THR A 164 -0.64 -2.18 -10.08
CA THR A 164 -1.69 -3.22 -10.18
C THR A 164 -1.95 -3.96 -8.87
N THR A 165 -1.01 -3.90 -7.94
CA THR A 165 -1.06 -4.57 -6.63
C THR A 165 -0.70 -3.59 -5.53
N GLY A 166 -1.03 -3.92 -4.28
CA GLY A 166 -0.77 -3.06 -3.14
C GLY A 166 -1.73 -3.31 -1.97
N LEU A 167 -1.94 -2.26 -1.17
CA LEU A 167 -2.93 -2.24 -0.10
C LEU A 167 -4.37 -2.34 -0.65
N THR A 168 -5.35 -2.41 0.26
CA THR A 168 -6.75 -2.33 -0.18
C THR A 168 -7.05 -0.94 -0.72
N LEU A 169 -8.05 -0.83 -1.60
CA LEU A 169 -8.45 0.47 -2.15
C LEU A 169 -8.93 1.43 -1.05
N PHE A 170 -9.63 0.89 -0.04
CA PHE A 170 -10.05 1.67 1.11
C PHE A 170 -8.88 2.19 1.95
N ASP A 171 -7.84 1.37 2.17
CA ASP A 171 -6.64 1.81 2.88
C ASP A 171 -5.97 2.97 2.14
N TYR A 172 -5.82 2.87 0.82
CA TYR A 172 -5.27 3.96 0.02
C TYR A 172 -6.09 5.24 0.13
N LEU A 173 -7.42 5.15 0.03
CA LEU A 173 -8.31 6.32 0.17
C LEU A 173 -8.21 6.95 1.56
N THR A 174 -8.06 6.11 2.60
CA THR A 174 -7.91 6.57 3.99
C THR A 174 -6.55 7.25 4.20
N ILE A 175 -5.47 6.60 3.78
CA ILE A 175 -4.09 7.09 3.96
C ILE A 175 -3.85 8.36 3.15
N PHE A 176 -4.32 8.41 1.90
CA PHE A 176 -4.21 9.62 1.09
C PHE A 176 -5.17 10.72 1.55
N GLY A 177 -6.35 10.34 2.04
CA GLY A 177 -7.48 11.25 2.18
C GLY A 177 -8.12 11.59 0.83
N LYS A 178 -9.35 12.12 0.88
CA LYS A 178 -10.19 12.37 -0.30
C LYS A 178 -9.52 13.27 -1.34
N GLN A 179 -8.98 14.42 -0.89
CA GLN A 179 -8.43 15.43 -1.80
C GLN A 179 -7.25 14.87 -2.62
N ARG A 180 -6.29 14.25 -1.94
CA ARG A 180 -5.12 13.63 -2.57
C ARG A 180 -5.50 12.48 -3.49
N ALA A 181 -6.40 11.61 -3.04
CA ALA A 181 -6.90 10.50 -3.85
C ALA A 181 -7.54 10.98 -5.15
N ILE A 182 -8.45 11.96 -5.08
CA ILE A 182 -9.11 12.54 -6.25
C ILE A 182 -8.10 13.22 -7.18
N ALA A 183 -7.17 14.00 -6.64
CA ALA A 183 -6.14 14.67 -7.43
C ALA A 183 -5.26 13.67 -8.22
N ARG A 184 -4.85 12.56 -7.58
CA ARG A 184 -4.11 11.48 -8.25
C ARG A 184 -4.92 10.83 -9.36
N ILE A 185 -6.18 10.47 -9.08
CA ILE A 185 -7.06 9.86 -10.08
C ILE A 185 -7.22 10.79 -11.28
N GLN A 186 -7.53 12.05 -11.03
CA GLN A 186 -7.65 13.06 -12.08
C GLN A 186 -6.38 13.16 -12.90
N ARG A 187 -5.20 13.30 -12.27
CA ARG A 187 -3.91 13.35 -12.98
C ARG A 187 -3.73 12.15 -13.92
N VAL A 188 -3.92 10.92 -13.43
CA VAL A 188 -3.71 9.71 -14.23
C VAL A 188 -4.69 9.66 -15.40
N LEU A 189 -5.96 10.00 -15.17
CA LEU A 189 -7.01 9.93 -16.19
C LEU A 189 -7.02 11.13 -17.16
N HIS A 190 -6.40 12.26 -16.80
CA HIS A 190 -6.22 13.43 -17.66
C HIS A 190 -4.98 13.34 -18.56
N GLN A 191 -4.08 12.36 -18.38
CA GLN A 191 -2.90 12.13 -19.24
C GLN A 191 -3.23 11.62 -20.66
N ASN A 192 -4.34 12.08 -21.25
CA ASN A 192 -4.68 11.91 -22.67
C ASN A 192 -4.95 13.28 -23.33
N VAL A 193 -3.90 14.08 -23.53
CA VAL A 193 -3.66 14.82 -24.79
C VAL A 193 -2.14 15.00 -24.94
N ALA A 194 -1.47 13.98 -25.48
CA ALA A 194 -0.21 14.12 -26.23
C ALA A 194 -0.12 12.93 -27.20
#